data_AF-A0A014N741-F1
#
_entry.id   AF-A0A014N741-F1
#
_cell.length_a   1.000
_cell.length_b   1.000
_cell.length_c   1.000
_cell.angle_alpha   90.00
_cell.angle_beta   90.00
_cell.angle_gamma   90.00
#
_symmetry.space_group_name_H-M   'P 1'
#
loop_
_entity.id
_entity.type
_entity.pdbx_description
1 polymer ?
#
loop_
_entity_poly.entity_id
_entity_poly.type
_entity_poly.pdbx_seq_one_letter_code
_entity_poly.pdbx_strand_id
1 'polypeptide(L)'
;MSLTPEKTPRSFTVLMQDGTVHEVLPTPDTQEDRDLLYFDAYWGHCLDLFEVTATDADAARVRAVAAHERAMAIEDYMNRVGVSHQTAWTVYRDSHTWARALTPDGRASWHTDILKSYAPLKHFALIEAMRDLGEPITE
;
A
#
# COMPACT_ATOMS: atom_id res chain seq x y z
N MET A 1 4.80 -34.34 -11.69
CA MET A 1 4.18 -33.00 -11.69
C MET A 1 3.68 -32.74 -10.28
N SER A 2 4.35 -31.86 -9.53
CA SER A 2 3.84 -31.43 -8.23
C SER A 2 2.81 -30.33 -8.48
N LEU A 3 1.55 -30.62 -8.18
CA LEU A 3 0.51 -29.61 -8.07
C LEU A 3 0.83 -28.77 -6.84
N THR A 4 1.38 -27.57 -7.04
CA THR A 4 1.33 -26.54 -6.01
C THR A 4 -0.15 -26.22 -5.80
N PRO A 5 -0.72 -26.43 -4.59
CA PRO A 5 -2.10 -26.05 -4.38
C PRO A 5 -2.24 -24.55 -4.67
N GLU A 6 -3.23 -24.17 -5.48
CA GLU A 6 -3.59 -22.77 -5.67
C GLU A 6 -3.82 -22.17 -4.28
N LYS A 7 -2.97 -21.21 -3.90
CA LYS A 7 -3.13 -20.48 -2.64
C LYS A 7 -4.35 -19.58 -2.79
N THR A 8 -5.47 -19.98 -2.20
CA THR A 8 -6.69 -19.16 -2.20
C THR A 8 -6.43 -17.81 -1.50
N PRO A 9 -6.79 -16.68 -2.11
CA PRO A 9 -6.71 -15.39 -1.45
C PRO A 9 -7.54 -15.35 -0.17
N ARG A 10 -6.98 -14.84 0.92
CA ARG A 10 -7.64 -14.64 2.21
C ARG A 10 -7.21 -13.34 2.86
N SER A 11 -7.95 -12.89 3.87
CA SER A 11 -7.64 -11.65 4.60
C SER A 11 -6.51 -11.89 5.61
N PHE A 12 -5.56 -10.97 5.63
CA PHE A 12 -4.47 -10.89 6.59
C PHE A 12 -4.48 -9.51 7.26
N THR A 13 -4.21 -9.48 8.55
CA THR A 13 -3.96 -8.26 9.31
C THR A 13 -2.46 -8.13 9.50
N VAL A 14 -1.90 -7.02 9.03
CA VAL A 14 -0.47 -6.73 9.10
C VAL A 14 -0.24 -5.61 10.09
N LEU A 15 0.61 -5.86 11.08
CA LEU A 15 0.95 -4.92 12.13
C LEU A 15 2.22 -4.20 11.73
N MET A 16 2.17 -2.87 11.67
CA MET A 16 3.22 -2.02 11.11
C MET A 16 3.56 -0.85 12.02
N GLN A 17 4.81 -0.37 11.92
CA GLN A 17 5.24 0.89 12.51
C GLN A 17 6.31 1.51 11.62
N ASP A 18 6.17 2.79 11.27
CA ASP A 18 7.15 3.54 10.47
C ASP A 18 7.60 2.78 9.20
N GLY A 19 6.64 2.18 8.48
CA GLY A 19 6.89 1.38 7.27
C GLY A 19 7.48 -0.01 7.50
N THR A 20 7.79 -0.38 8.74
CA THR A 20 8.30 -1.71 9.12
C THR A 20 7.15 -2.65 9.45
N VAL A 21 7.16 -3.84 8.85
CA VAL A 21 6.21 -4.91 9.20
C VAL A 21 6.75 -5.69 10.40
N HIS A 22 6.00 -5.70 11.50
CA HIS A 22 6.32 -6.43 12.71
C HIS A 22 5.72 -7.84 12.68
N GLU A 23 4.48 -7.96 12.23
CA GLU A 23 3.75 -9.22 12.23
C GLU A 23 2.72 -9.29 11.09
N VAL A 24 2.46 -10.51 10.62
CA VAL A 24 1.43 -10.81 9.62
C VAL A 24 0.60 -11.97 10.14
N LEU A 25 -0.67 -11.71 10.38
CA LEU A 25 -1.61 -12.67 10.97
C LEU A 25 -2.79 -12.90 10.01
N PRO A 26 -3.42 -14.08 9.98
CA PRO A 26 -4.76 -14.20 9.42
C PRO A 26 -5.69 -13.19 10.11
N THR A 27 -6.49 -12.46 9.34
CA THR A 27 -7.45 -11.52 9.94
C THR A 27 -8.47 -12.29 10.76
N PRO A 28 -8.75 -11.90 12.02
CA PRO A 28 -9.77 -12.57 12.81
C PRO A 28 -11.15 -12.54 12.15
N ASP A 29 -11.90 -13.63 12.29
CA ASP A 29 -13.21 -13.79 11.65
C ASP A 29 -14.32 -13.01 12.38
N THR A 30 -14.12 -12.68 13.66
CA THR A 30 -15.11 -11.97 14.48
C THR A 30 -14.73 -10.51 14.70
N GLN A 31 -15.74 -9.65 14.89
CA GLN A 31 -15.49 -8.23 15.21
C GLN A 31 -14.84 -8.06 16.59
N GLU A 32 -15.22 -8.90 17.56
CA GLU A 32 -14.65 -8.86 18.91
C GLU A 32 -13.14 -9.13 18.90
N ASP A 33 -12.70 -10.16 18.19
CA ASP A 33 -11.27 -10.48 18.08
C ASP A 33 -10.50 -9.40 17.30
N ARG A 34 -11.14 -8.76 16.30
CA ARG A 34 -10.55 -7.63 15.57
C ARG A 34 -10.37 -6.42 16.48
N ASP A 35 -11.37 -6.11 17.29
CA ASP A 35 -11.34 -4.97 18.22
C ASP A 35 -10.29 -5.18 19.32
N LEU A 36 -10.17 -6.42 19.84
CA LEU A 36 -9.11 -6.79 20.78
C LEU A 36 -7.72 -6.67 20.15
N LEU A 37 -7.52 -7.22 18.96
CA LEU A 37 -6.26 -7.09 18.23
C LEU A 37 -5.89 -5.63 17.98
N TYR A 38 -6.86 -4.81 17.55
CA TYR A 38 -6.67 -3.37 17.36
C TYR A 38 -6.30 -2.68 18.66
N PHE A 39 -7.00 -3.00 19.75
CA PHE A 39 -6.72 -2.42 21.05
C PHE A 39 -5.30 -2.74 21.52
N ASP A 40 -4.89 -4.00 21.47
CA ASP A 40 -3.57 -4.45 21.93
C ASP A 40 -2.44 -3.87 21.07
N ALA A 41 -2.61 -3.90 19.74
CA ALA A 41 -1.61 -3.38 18.81
C ALA A 41 -1.47 -1.86 18.91
N TYR A 42 -2.58 -1.11 18.94
CA TYR A 42 -2.54 0.34 18.98
C TYR A 42 -2.18 0.88 20.37
N TRP A 43 -2.86 0.43 21.43
CA TRP A 43 -2.63 0.94 22.79
C TRP A 43 -1.44 0.31 23.48
N GLY A 44 -1.16 -0.97 23.23
CA GLY A 44 -0.04 -1.68 23.84
C GLY A 44 1.29 -1.40 23.15
N HIS A 45 1.28 -1.30 21.82
CA HIS A 45 2.51 -1.31 21.02
C HIS A 45 2.64 -0.15 20.02
N CYS A 46 1.64 0.74 19.91
CA CYS A 46 1.61 1.83 18.94
C CYS A 46 1.83 1.36 17.50
N LEU A 47 1.26 0.21 17.15
CA LEU A 47 1.31 -0.36 15.81
C LEU A 47 0.07 0.05 15.02
N ASP A 48 0.28 0.37 13.74
CA ASP A 48 -0.77 0.50 12.73
C ASP A 48 -1.21 -0.88 12.25
N LEU A 49 -2.50 -1.04 11.93
CA LEU A 49 -3.04 -2.28 11.39
C LEU A 49 -3.51 -2.07 9.95
N PHE A 50 -3.00 -2.90 9.05
CA PHE A 50 -3.41 -2.94 7.65
C PHE A 50 -4.08 -4.27 7.34
N GLU A 51 -5.39 -4.24 7.07
CA GLU A 51 -6.10 -5.41 6.55
C GLU A 51 -5.89 -5.50 5.03
N VAL A 52 -5.34 -6.61 4.56
CA VAL A 52 -5.06 -6.86 3.15
C VAL A 52 -5.49 -8.27 2.74
N THR A 53 -6.05 -8.38 1.53
CA THR A 53 -6.28 -9.70 0.92
C THR A 53 -5.04 -10.15 0.17
N ALA A 54 -4.54 -11.36 0.46
CA ALA A 54 -3.36 -11.93 -0.18
C ALA A 54 -3.42 -13.47 -0.21
N THR A 55 -2.51 -14.10 -0.97
CA THR A 55 -2.42 -15.56 -1.07
C THR A 55 -1.59 -16.19 0.05
N ASP A 56 -0.65 -15.44 0.63
CA ASP A 56 0.20 -15.83 1.75
C ASP A 56 0.70 -14.60 2.51
N ALA A 57 1.45 -14.85 3.59
CA ALA A 57 1.96 -13.81 4.46
C ALA A 57 2.98 -12.88 3.77
N ASP A 58 3.79 -13.40 2.84
CA ASP A 58 4.77 -12.58 2.10
C ASP A 58 4.05 -11.62 1.14
N ALA A 59 3.05 -12.12 0.42
CA ALA A 59 2.20 -11.28 -0.42
C ALA A 59 1.41 -10.26 0.42
N ALA A 60 0.95 -10.63 1.62
CA ALA A 60 0.29 -9.71 2.55
C ALA A 60 1.25 -8.60 3.01
N ARG A 61 2.48 -8.95 3.41
CA ARG A 61 3.54 -8.01 3.79
C ARG A 61 3.79 -6.98 2.69
N VAL A 62 3.99 -7.42 1.45
CA VAL A 62 4.22 -6.51 0.30
C VAL A 62 3.03 -5.57 0.08
N ARG A 63 1.79 -6.10 0.17
CA ARG A 63 0.57 -5.30 0.01
C ARG A 63 0.36 -4.28 1.13
N ALA A 64 0.69 -4.64 2.37
CA ALA A 64 0.57 -3.75 3.51
C ALA A 64 1.60 -2.61 3.44
N VAL A 65 2.85 -2.90 3.06
CA VAL A 65 3.86 -1.86 2.81
C VAL A 65 3.40 -0.89 1.73
N ALA A 66 2.87 -1.40 0.61
CA ALA A 66 2.29 -0.56 -0.44
C ALA A 66 1.14 0.34 0.09
N ALA A 67 0.26 -0.21 0.92
CA ALA A 67 -0.86 0.53 1.51
C ALA A 67 -0.37 1.62 2.47
N HIS A 68 0.66 1.33 3.26
CA HIS A 68 1.31 2.30 4.16
C HIS A 68 1.99 3.43 3.37
N GLU A 69 2.80 3.10 2.36
CA GLU A 69 3.44 4.08 1.46
C GLU A 69 2.41 5.02 0.83
N ARG A 70 1.27 4.48 0.37
CA ARG A 70 0.16 5.26 -0.17
C ARG A 70 -0.43 6.21 0.87
N ALA A 71 -0.69 5.74 2.08
CA ALA A 71 -1.24 6.56 3.16
C ALA A 71 -0.29 7.72 3.49
N MET A 72 1.00 7.43 3.61
CA MET A 72 2.06 8.44 3.84
C MET A 72 2.14 9.46 2.72
N ALA A 73 2.06 9.04 1.45
CA ALA A 73 2.09 9.95 0.31
C ALA A 73 0.88 10.89 0.29
N ILE A 74 -0.30 10.38 0.65
CA ILE A 74 -1.53 11.16 0.73
C ILE A 74 -1.47 12.16 1.87
N GLU A 75 -1.01 11.74 3.05
CA GLU A 75 -0.84 12.60 4.21
C GLU A 75 0.20 13.70 3.96
N ASP A 76 1.36 13.37 3.37
CA ASP A 76 2.36 14.35 2.96
C ASP A 76 1.78 15.40 1.99
N TYR A 77 0.98 14.96 1.01
CA TYR A 77 0.29 15.87 0.10
C TYR A 77 -0.73 16.76 0.82
N MET A 78 -1.54 16.20 1.72
CA MET A 78 -2.48 16.96 2.54
C MET A 78 -1.77 18.06 3.32
N ASN A 79 -0.66 17.71 3.97
CA ASN A 79 0.10 18.61 4.82
C ASN A 79 0.81 19.71 4.02
N ARG A 80 1.36 19.38 2.84
CA ARG A 80 2.03 20.35 1.96
C ARG A 80 1.08 21.32 1.28
N VAL A 81 -0.08 20.83 0.83
CA VAL A 81 -1.03 21.62 0.03
C VAL A 81 -2.14 22.24 0.89
N GLY A 82 -2.33 21.77 2.12
CA GLY A 82 -3.36 22.27 3.03
C GLY A 82 -4.78 21.85 2.62
N VAL A 83 -4.95 20.60 2.19
CA VAL A 83 -6.24 20.07 1.71
C VAL A 83 -6.76 18.94 2.59
N SER A 84 -8.06 18.67 2.51
CA SER A 84 -8.66 17.54 3.23
C SER A 84 -8.17 16.19 2.69
N HIS A 85 -8.28 15.16 3.53
CA HIS A 85 -7.99 13.78 3.13
C HIS A 85 -8.79 13.34 1.91
N GLN A 86 -10.08 13.68 1.86
CA GLN A 86 -10.92 13.34 0.71
C GLN A 86 -10.39 13.95 -0.59
N THR A 87 -9.93 15.20 -0.56
CA THR A 87 -9.35 15.86 -1.74
C THR A 87 -8.02 15.21 -2.13
N ALA A 88 -7.12 14.97 -1.18
CA ALA A 88 -5.85 14.31 -1.44
C ALA A 88 -6.03 12.89 -2.00
N TRP A 89 -6.98 12.14 -1.45
CA TRP A 89 -7.36 10.81 -1.95
C TRP A 89 -7.86 10.86 -3.40
N THR A 90 -8.68 11.85 -3.76
CA THR A 90 -9.10 12.05 -5.16
C THR A 90 -7.90 12.33 -6.07
N VAL A 91 -6.99 13.22 -5.68
CA VAL A 91 -5.79 13.54 -6.47
C VAL A 91 -4.88 12.30 -6.65
N TYR A 92 -4.73 11.50 -5.59
CA TYR A 92 -4.03 10.22 -5.68
C TYR A 92 -4.70 9.30 -6.71
N ARG A 93 -6.02 9.11 -6.63
CA ARG A 93 -6.76 8.24 -7.56
C ARG A 93 -6.65 8.69 -9.01
N ASP A 94 -6.72 10.00 -9.25
CA ASP A 94 -6.56 10.57 -10.59
C ASP A 94 -5.14 10.34 -11.10
N SER A 95 -4.14 10.53 -10.24
CA SER A 95 -2.73 10.25 -10.56
C SER A 95 -2.49 8.77 -10.86
N HIS A 96 -3.10 7.86 -10.09
CA HIS A 96 -3.00 6.42 -10.29
C HIS A 96 -3.69 6.00 -11.60
N THR A 97 -4.85 6.58 -11.91
CA THR A 97 -5.57 6.35 -13.17
C THR A 97 -4.73 6.79 -14.37
N TRP A 98 -4.15 7.99 -14.28
CA TRP A 98 -3.21 8.50 -15.28
C TRP A 98 -2.00 7.57 -15.45
N ALA A 99 -1.38 7.14 -14.35
CA ALA A 99 -0.22 6.24 -14.37
C ALA A 99 -0.53 4.90 -15.06
N ARG A 100 -1.70 4.31 -14.78
CA ARG A 100 -2.16 3.07 -15.42
C ARG A 100 -2.45 3.25 -16.92
N ALA A 101 -2.84 4.44 -17.36
CA ALA A 101 -3.13 4.73 -18.77
C ALA A 101 -1.87 4.91 -19.64
N LEU A 102 -0.70 5.08 -19.03
CA LEU A 102 0.57 5.16 -19.74
C LEU A 102 0.96 3.81 -20.37
N THR A 103 1.86 3.84 -21.35
CA THR A 103 2.57 2.63 -21.79
C THR A 103 3.59 2.20 -20.75
N PRO A 104 4.09 0.94 -20.77
CA PRO A 104 5.17 0.51 -19.89
C PRO A 104 6.41 1.42 -19.98
N ASP A 105 6.87 1.73 -21.21
CA ASP A 105 7.98 2.66 -21.43
C ASP A 105 7.67 4.06 -20.90
N GLY A 106 6.42 4.51 -21.03
CA GLY A 106 5.94 5.77 -20.47
C GLY A 106 6.05 5.78 -18.95
N ARG A 107 5.58 4.73 -18.26
CA ARG A 107 5.72 4.62 -16.80
C ARG A 107 7.18 4.61 -16.37
N ALA A 108 8.03 3.80 -17.01
CA ALA A 108 9.45 3.72 -16.69
C ALA A 108 10.17 5.07 -16.88
N SER A 109 9.87 5.77 -17.99
CA SER A 109 10.42 7.10 -18.24
C SER A 109 9.94 8.11 -17.19
N TRP A 110 8.65 8.10 -16.83
CA TRP A 110 8.11 9.01 -15.83
C TRP A 110 8.55 8.67 -14.40
N HIS A 111 8.88 7.41 -14.11
CA HIS A 111 9.36 6.96 -12.81
C HIS A 111 10.74 7.55 -12.49
N THR A 112 11.60 7.69 -13.50
CA THR A 112 12.98 8.16 -13.37
C THR A 112 13.17 9.68 -13.55
N ASP A 113 12.07 10.43 -13.75
CA ASP A 113 12.12 11.89 -13.92
C ASP A 113 12.34 12.61 -12.58
N ILE A 114 13.45 13.36 -12.48
CA ILE A 114 13.91 14.07 -11.28
C ILE A 114 12.93 15.13 -10.77
N LEU A 115 12.06 15.67 -11.63
CA LEU A 115 11.05 16.64 -11.21
C LEU A 115 9.97 15.98 -10.32
N LYS A 116 9.87 14.65 -10.33
CA LYS A 116 8.93 13.90 -9.49
C LYS A 116 9.37 13.70 -8.05
N SER A 117 10.67 13.86 -7.74
CA SER A 117 11.14 13.94 -6.36
C SER A 117 10.43 15.05 -5.58
N TYR A 118 9.87 16.04 -6.28
CA TYR A 118 9.08 17.14 -5.71
C TYR A 118 7.56 16.90 -5.71
N ALA A 119 7.08 15.79 -6.27
CA ALA A 119 5.67 15.41 -6.29
C ALA A 119 5.47 13.96 -5.78
N PRO A 120 5.70 13.69 -4.48
CA PRO A 120 5.68 12.33 -3.90
C PRO A 120 4.41 11.54 -4.26
N LEU A 121 3.24 12.19 -4.19
CA LEU A 121 1.95 11.57 -4.52
C LEU A 121 1.91 10.96 -5.93
N LYS A 122 2.47 11.66 -6.93
CA LYS A 122 2.51 11.17 -8.31
C LYS A 122 3.57 10.09 -8.52
N HIS A 123 4.65 10.12 -7.76
CA HIS A 123 5.70 9.11 -7.78
C HIS A 123 5.17 7.78 -7.22
N PHE A 124 4.54 7.80 -6.04
CA PHE A 124 3.93 6.60 -5.46
C PHE A 124 2.79 6.04 -6.32
N ALA A 125 1.95 6.89 -6.91
CA ALA A 125 0.92 6.45 -7.85
C ALA A 125 1.50 5.73 -9.09
N LEU A 126 2.72 6.07 -9.53
CA LEU A 126 3.41 5.35 -10.60
C LEU A 126 3.93 4.00 -10.15
N ILE A 127 4.65 3.96 -9.03
CA ILE A 127 5.18 2.72 -8.44
C ILE A 127 4.04 1.71 -8.25
N GLU A 128 2.91 2.18 -7.74
CA GLU A 128 1.77 1.33 -7.47
C GLU A 128 1.09 0.82 -8.74
N ALA A 129 0.98 1.66 -9.77
CA ALA A 129 0.51 1.23 -11.08
C ALA A 129 1.45 0.19 -11.71
N MET A 130 2.77 0.36 -11.58
CA MET A 130 3.77 -0.61 -12.05
C MET A 130 3.64 -1.94 -11.29
N ARG A 131 3.48 -1.88 -9.97
CA ARG A 131 3.25 -3.06 -9.11
C ARG A 131 2.00 -3.84 -9.52
N ASP A 132 0.88 -3.13 -9.71
CA ASP A 132 -0.39 -3.73 -10.13
C ASP A 132 -0.30 -4.42 -11.51
N LEU A 133 0.56 -3.91 -12.38
CA LEU A 133 0.77 -4.42 -13.74
C LEU A 133 1.89 -5.46 -13.83
N GLY A 134 2.57 -5.77 -12.72
CA GLY A 134 3.67 -6.73 -12.66
C GLY A 134 4.95 -6.24 -13.34
N GLU A 135 5.15 -4.93 -13.37
CA GLU A 135 6.31 -4.28 -14.01
C GLU A 135 7.48 -4.12 -13.03
N PRO A 136 8.73 -4.12 -13.53
CA PRO A 136 9.90 -3.90 -12.70
C PRO A 136 9.94 -2.47 -12.17
N ILE A 137 10.09 -2.31 -10.86
CA ILE A 137 10.28 -1.03 -10.18
C ILE A 137 11.78 -0.90 -9.90
N THR A 138 12.45 0.00 -10.63
CA THR A 138 13.89 0.28 -10.46
C THR A 138 14.06 1.51 -9.58
N GLU A 139 14.50 1.32 -8.34
CA GLU A 139 14.91 2.37 -7.40
C GLU A 139 16.29 2.94 -7.73
#